data_AF-A0A3B8Q4G9-F1
#
_entry.id   AF-A0A3B8Q4G9-F1
#
_cell.length_a   1.000
_cell.length_b   1.000
_cell.length_c   1.000
_cell.angle_alpha   90.00
_cell.angle_beta   90.00
_cell.angle_gamma   90.00
#
_symmetry.space_group_name_H-M   'P 1'
#
loop_
_entity.id
_entity.type
_entity.pdbx_description
1 polymer ?
#
loop_
_entity_poly.entity_id
_entity_poly.type
_entity_poly.pdbx_seq_one_letter_code
_entity_poly.pdbx_strand_id
1 'polypeptide(L)'
;MLFEAFRWFSRNVKLTAHGSLALLLLHGLGWAAELKPIVEAEETVYTFTNANNGAGPMWCHGSTCLVRVGERVLATGLETIPGAAPLNNCRWTLFERGSKGWSRRFTDPIGRTREPSPMAAFSSGQIWVSANPSLSPEKAEPGGGPARPELVEFDANGGGPVATWFPEWQEAPAFSEHSYRSVAADGGAGEL
;
A
#
# COMPACT_ATOMS: atom_id res chain seq x y z
N MET A 1 -21.45 24.75 18.98
CA MET A 1 -20.33 25.14 18.08
C MET A 1 -20.44 24.24 16.86
N LEU A 2 -20.54 24.86 15.69
CA LEU A 2 -21.07 24.34 14.43
C LEU A 2 -19.96 23.80 13.51
N PHE A 3 -20.30 22.74 12.74
CA PHE A 3 -19.87 22.39 11.37
C PHE A 3 -18.36 22.08 11.11
N GLU A 4 -17.91 21.16 10.24
CA GLU A 4 -18.47 20.57 9.01
C GLU A 4 -18.03 19.12 8.75
N ALA A 5 -18.87 18.38 8.03
CA ALA A 5 -18.53 17.14 7.34
C ALA A 5 -18.10 17.44 5.90
N PHE A 6 -16.92 16.97 5.49
CA PHE A 6 -16.46 17.09 4.11
C PHE A 6 -17.27 16.14 3.20
N ARG A 7 -17.98 16.72 2.22
CA ARG A 7 -18.58 15.99 1.08
C ARG A 7 -17.80 16.34 -0.18
N TRP A 8 -17.23 15.33 -0.83
CA TRP A 8 -16.66 15.47 -2.17
C TRP A 8 -17.70 15.02 -3.20
N PHE A 9 -18.10 15.91 -4.09
CA PHE A 9 -18.87 15.61 -5.29
C PHE A 9 -18.02 15.96 -6.50
N SER A 10 -17.67 14.96 -7.32
CA SER A 10 -17.17 15.17 -8.68
C SER A 10 -18.29 14.79 -9.65
N ARG A 11 -18.90 15.80 -10.27
CA ARG A 11 -19.73 15.64 -11.48
C ARG A 11 -18.89 16.12 -12.66
N ASN A 12 -18.67 15.27 -13.65
CA ASN A 12 -18.52 15.68 -15.04
C ASN A 12 -18.79 14.48 -15.96
N VAL A 13 -20.03 14.40 -16.47
CA VAL A 13 -20.37 13.57 -17.63
C VAL A 13 -20.74 14.53 -18.74
N LYS A 14 -19.98 14.53 -19.85
CA LYS A 14 -20.39 15.16 -21.10
C LYS A 14 -21.01 14.08 -21.98
N LEU A 15 -22.31 14.20 -22.25
CA LEU A 15 -22.99 13.50 -23.34
C LEU A 15 -23.45 14.54 -24.35
N THR A 16 -23.01 14.41 -25.58
CA THR A 16 -23.54 15.18 -26.72
C THR A 16 -24.48 14.27 -27.51
N ALA A 17 -25.77 14.63 -27.58
CA ALA A 17 -26.71 14.04 -28.52
C ALA A 17 -27.54 15.18 -29.11
N HIS A 18 -27.43 15.38 -30.43
CA HIS A 18 -28.32 16.25 -31.20
C HIS A 18 -29.54 15.42 -31.62
N GLY A 19 -30.73 15.79 -31.14
CA GLY A 19 -31.99 15.17 -31.54
C GLY A 19 -33.17 15.78 -30.79
N SER A 20 -34.00 16.52 -31.51
CA SER A 20 -35.10 17.32 -30.98
C SER A 20 -36.29 16.51 -30.44
N LEU A 21 -36.86 17.06 -29.36
CA LEU A 21 -38.25 17.04 -28.89
C LEU A 21 -38.91 15.74 -28.39
N ALA A 22 -39.21 15.81 -27.09
CA ALA A 22 -40.39 15.28 -26.39
C ALA A 22 -40.53 13.76 -26.21
N LEU A 23 -40.21 13.26 -25.01
CA LEU A 23 -41.10 12.36 -24.25
C LEU A 23 -40.56 12.10 -22.82
N LEU A 24 -41.49 12.11 -21.86
CA LEU A 24 -41.42 11.62 -20.47
C LEU A 24 -40.33 12.14 -19.52
N LEU A 25 -40.72 13.14 -18.73
CA LEU A 25 -40.30 13.30 -17.34
C LEU A 25 -40.77 12.08 -16.52
N LEU A 26 -39.96 11.02 -16.42
CA LEU A 26 -40.09 9.99 -15.38
C LEU A 26 -38.75 9.24 -15.26
N HIS A 27 -38.30 9.06 -14.01
CA HIS A 27 -37.12 8.30 -13.56
C HIS A 27 -35.83 9.10 -13.34
N GLY A 28 -35.83 9.92 -12.29
CA GLY A 28 -34.58 10.44 -11.70
C GLY A 28 -34.53 10.37 -10.17
N LEU A 29 -35.58 9.89 -9.50
CA LEU A 29 -35.57 9.61 -8.06
C LEU A 29 -35.19 8.14 -7.83
N GLY A 30 -34.06 7.72 -8.40
CA GLY A 30 -33.37 6.54 -7.90
C GLY A 30 -32.85 6.90 -6.52
N TRP A 31 -33.56 6.52 -5.46
CA TRP A 31 -32.96 6.42 -4.13
C TRP A 31 -31.76 5.51 -4.32
N ALA A 32 -30.55 6.07 -4.31
CA ALA A 32 -29.36 5.27 -4.18
C ALA A 32 -29.56 4.48 -2.88
N ALA A 33 -29.79 3.17 -3.02
CA ALA A 33 -29.92 2.29 -1.88
C ALA A 33 -28.72 2.57 -0.97
N GLU A 34 -28.97 2.77 0.31
CA GLU A 34 -27.91 2.99 1.29
C GLU A 34 -26.93 1.81 1.18
N LEU A 35 -25.71 2.08 0.71
CA LEU A 35 -24.66 1.07 0.67
C LEU A 35 -24.30 0.75 2.11
N LYS A 36 -24.77 -0.41 2.59
CA LYS A 36 -24.45 -0.93 3.91
C LYS A 36 -23.28 -1.89 3.76
N PRO A 37 -22.04 -1.50 4.09
CA PRO A 37 -20.94 -2.44 4.10
C PRO A 37 -21.26 -3.53 5.11
N ILE A 38 -21.19 -4.79 4.67
CA ILE A 38 -21.23 -5.94 5.57
C ILE A 38 -19.80 -6.41 5.78
N VAL A 39 -19.46 -6.76 7.01
CA VAL A 39 -18.17 -7.38 7.31
C VAL A 39 -18.27 -8.85 6.92
N GLU A 40 -17.64 -9.22 5.80
CA GLU A 40 -17.62 -10.62 5.34
C GLU A 40 -16.57 -11.45 6.08
N ALA A 41 -15.47 -10.81 6.52
CA ALA A 41 -14.39 -11.46 7.24
C ALA A 41 -13.68 -10.48 8.18
N GLU A 42 -13.30 -10.99 9.35
CA GLU A 42 -12.35 -10.36 10.27
C GLU A 42 -11.26 -11.37 10.56
N GLU A 43 -10.01 -11.03 10.25
CA GLU A 43 -8.90 -11.98 10.29
C GLU A 43 -7.63 -11.33 10.83
N THR A 44 -6.88 -12.10 11.63
CA THR A 44 -5.52 -11.72 12.03
C THR A 44 -4.57 -12.02 10.86
N VAL A 45 -4.01 -10.97 10.25
CA VAL A 45 -3.00 -11.11 9.19
C VAL A 45 -1.66 -11.57 9.79
N TYR A 46 -1.19 -10.91 10.86
CA TYR A 46 0.04 -11.26 11.56
C TYR A 46 0.07 -10.65 12.97
N THR A 47 0.92 -11.20 13.84
CA THR A 47 1.28 -10.61 15.13
C THR A 47 2.69 -10.03 15.05
N PHE A 48 2.97 -9.00 15.86
CA PHE A 48 4.26 -8.32 15.82
C PHE A 48 4.76 -7.98 17.22
N THR A 49 6.07 -7.90 17.37
CA THR A 49 6.72 -7.29 18.52
C THR A 49 6.79 -5.78 18.30
N ASN A 50 6.38 -4.98 19.28
CA ASN A 50 6.47 -3.53 19.19
C ASN A 50 7.90 -3.10 18.86
N ALA A 51 8.07 -2.33 17.77
CA ALA A 51 9.37 -1.84 17.32
C ALA A 51 9.94 -0.73 18.21
N ASN A 52 9.12 -0.12 19.08
CA ASN A 52 9.54 1.00 19.96
C ASN A 52 10.21 2.15 19.19
N ASN A 53 9.86 2.34 17.92
CA ASN A 53 10.36 3.39 17.02
C ASN A 53 9.25 4.38 16.60
N GLY A 54 8.09 4.30 17.26
CA GLY A 54 6.88 5.05 16.97
C GLY A 54 5.99 4.42 15.88
N ALA A 55 6.51 3.52 15.04
CA ALA A 55 5.75 2.85 14.00
C ALA A 55 5.04 1.57 14.49
N GLY A 56 4.02 1.18 13.75
CA GLY A 56 3.26 -0.06 13.91
C GLY A 56 2.70 -0.53 12.57
N PRO A 57 1.92 -1.64 12.55
CA PRO A 57 1.33 -2.19 11.33
C PRO A 57 0.54 -1.20 10.47
N MET A 58 -0.09 -0.21 11.10
CA MET A 58 -0.92 0.80 10.45
C MET A 58 -0.20 2.14 10.27
N TRP A 59 1.11 2.21 10.48
CA TRP A 59 1.83 3.47 10.36
C TRP A 59 1.72 4.06 8.93
N CYS A 60 1.64 3.17 7.92
CA CYS A 60 1.39 3.54 6.52
C CYS A 60 -0.10 3.69 6.17
N HIS A 61 -1.02 3.92 7.12
CA HIS A 61 -2.48 3.95 6.88
C HIS A 61 -2.97 4.86 5.74
N GLY A 62 -2.20 5.89 5.35
CA GLY A 62 -2.50 6.74 4.20
C GLY A 62 -2.14 6.10 2.84
N SER A 63 -1.53 4.92 2.84
CA SER A 63 -1.09 4.18 1.66
C SER A 63 -1.61 2.74 1.69
N THR A 64 -1.80 2.16 0.51
CA THR A 64 -2.30 0.80 0.37
C THR A 64 -1.27 -0.22 0.89
N CYS A 65 -1.64 -1.04 1.88
CA CYS A 65 -0.84 -2.18 2.37
C CYS A 65 -1.55 -3.54 2.17
N LEU A 66 -2.64 -3.56 1.40
CA LEU A 66 -3.46 -4.72 1.08
C LEU A 66 -3.86 -4.65 -0.39
N VAL A 67 -3.50 -5.65 -1.18
CA VAL A 67 -3.83 -5.72 -2.61
C VAL A 67 -4.53 -7.03 -2.93
N ARG A 68 -5.30 -7.04 -4.02
CA ARG A 68 -5.92 -8.24 -4.58
C ARG A 68 -5.56 -8.37 -6.05
N VAL A 69 -5.13 -9.55 -6.47
CA VAL A 69 -4.90 -9.91 -7.87
C VAL A 69 -5.59 -11.23 -8.17
N GLY A 70 -6.70 -11.16 -8.92
CA GLY A 70 -7.63 -12.28 -9.05
C GLY A 70 -8.14 -12.72 -7.68
N GLU A 71 -7.95 -14.00 -7.36
CA GLU A 71 -8.35 -14.59 -6.07
C GLU A 71 -7.29 -14.42 -4.96
N ARG A 72 -6.08 -13.95 -5.29
CA ARG A 72 -5.00 -13.78 -4.31
C ARG A 72 -5.14 -12.46 -3.60
N VAL A 73 -5.08 -12.49 -2.27
CA VAL A 73 -5.06 -11.31 -1.41
C VAL A 73 -3.74 -11.29 -0.67
N LEU A 74 -3.00 -10.19 -0.80
CA LEU A 74 -1.68 -10.04 -0.21
C LEU A 74 -1.63 -8.78 0.64
N ALA A 75 -0.88 -8.83 1.72
CA ALA A 75 -0.70 -7.73 2.64
C ALA A 75 0.76 -7.57 3.02
N THR A 76 1.21 -6.33 3.19
CA THR A 76 2.52 -6.04 3.76
C THR A 76 2.41 -5.80 5.25
N GLY A 77 3.44 -6.23 5.98
CA GLY A 77 3.60 -5.93 7.39
C GLY A 77 5.03 -5.57 7.74
N LEU A 78 5.36 -5.76 9.02
CA LEU A 78 6.69 -5.51 9.56
C LEU A 78 7.14 -6.67 10.45
N GLU A 79 8.45 -6.86 10.52
CA GLU A 79 9.15 -7.70 11.49
C GLU A 79 10.16 -6.83 12.25
N THR A 80 10.05 -6.78 13.57
CA THR A 80 11.01 -6.07 14.43
C THR A 80 12.30 -6.89 14.55
N ILE A 81 13.44 -6.24 14.30
CA ILE A 81 14.77 -6.86 14.37
C ILE A 81 15.26 -6.79 15.83
N PRO A 82 15.51 -7.93 16.51
CA PRO A 82 15.99 -7.94 17.89
C PRO A 82 17.34 -7.22 18.02
N GLY A 83 17.45 -6.33 19.01
CA GLY A 83 18.69 -5.61 19.33
C GLY A 83 19.05 -4.47 18.36
N ALA A 84 18.28 -4.25 17.28
CA ALA A 84 18.49 -3.11 16.40
C ALA A 84 18.04 -1.81 17.07
N ALA A 85 18.90 -0.78 17.00
CA ALA A 85 18.60 0.53 17.57
C ALA A 85 17.41 1.22 16.85
N PRO A 86 16.71 2.15 17.53
CA PRO A 86 15.43 2.69 17.07
C PRO A 86 15.46 3.40 15.71
N LEU A 87 14.26 3.68 15.18
CA LEU A 87 13.95 4.18 13.83
C LEU A 87 13.99 3.10 12.76
N ASN A 88 15.15 2.70 12.23
CA ASN A 88 15.22 1.66 11.17
C ASN A 88 15.40 0.23 11.73
N ASN A 89 14.56 -0.20 12.67
CA ASN A 89 14.67 -1.51 13.33
C ASN A 89 13.61 -2.53 12.89
N CYS A 90 13.01 -2.34 11.72
CA CYS A 90 12.10 -3.30 11.12
C CYS A 90 12.66 -3.84 9.80
N ARG A 91 12.16 -5.00 9.39
CA ARG A 91 12.10 -5.45 8.00
C ARG A 91 10.65 -5.40 7.55
N TRP A 92 10.39 -5.12 6.27
CA TRP A 92 9.06 -5.31 5.74
C TRP A 92 8.83 -6.79 5.42
N THR A 93 7.57 -7.22 5.49
CA THR A 93 7.16 -8.60 5.23
C THR A 93 5.98 -8.63 4.25
N LEU A 94 5.87 -9.69 3.45
CA LEU A 94 4.74 -9.96 2.57
C LEU A 94 3.99 -11.19 3.10
N PHE A 95 2.69 -11.03 3.28
CA PHE A 95 1.75 -12.08 3.66
C PHE A 95 0.78 -12.36 2.52
N GLU A 96 0.32 -13.60 2.44
CA GLU A 96 -0.70 -14.03 1.49
C GLU A 96 -1.81 -14.76 2.22
N ARG A 97 -3.06 -14.46 1.84
CA ARG A 97 -4.24 -15.13 2.36
C ARG A 97 -4.45 -16.46 1.65
N GLY A 98 -4.35 -17.57 2.38
CA GLY A 98 -4.69 -18.91 1.91
C GLY A 98 -6.01 -19.42 2.50
N SER A 99 -6.38 -20.64 2.13
CA SER A 99 -7.60 -21.30 2.64
C SER A 99 -7.57 -21.61 4.14
N LYS A 100 -6.38 -21.59 4.76
CA LYS A 100 -6.17 -21.83 6.20
C LYS A 100 -5.82 -20.55 6.97
N GLY A 101 -6.04 -19.37 6.37
CA GLY A 101 -5.65 -18.07 6.92
C GLY A 101 -4.38 -17.52 6.26
N TRP A 102 -3.78 -16.54 6.92
CA TRP A 102 -2.63 -15.81 6.40
C TRP A 102 -1.30 -16.52 6.69
N SER A 103 -0.43 -16.55 5.69
CA SER A 103 0.93 -17.05 5.86
C SER A 103 1.94 -16.02 5.34
N ARG A 104 3.12 -16.00 5.97
CA ARG A 104 4.22 -15.15 5.51
C ARG A 104 4.85 -15.78 4.28
N ARG A 105 4.87 -15.01 3.19
CA ARG A 105 5.48 -15.39 1.92
C ARG A 105 6.91 -14.90 1.79
N PHE A 106 7.20 -13.70 2.28
CA PHE A 106 8.52 -13.09 2.17
C PHE A 106 8.83 -12.17 3.37
N THR A 107 10.11 -12.07 3.71
CA THR A 107 10.69 -11.04 4.57
C THR A 107 11.90 -10.48 3.85
N ASP A 108 12.05 -9.16 3.83
CA ASP A 108 13.28 -8.54 3.33
C ASP A 108 14.49 -9.06 4.12
N PRO A 109 15.46 -9.76 3.49
CA PRO A 109 16.56 -10.38 4.22
C PRO A 109 17.52 -9.36 4.82
N ILE A 110 17.64 -8.18 4.21
CA ILE A 110 18.74 -7.24 4.48
C ILE A 110 18.20 -5.84 4.81
N GLY A 111 17.20 -5.36 4.08
CA GLY A 111 16.73 -3.99 4.17
C GLY A 111 16.11 -3.67 5.53
N ARG A 112 16.71 -2.69 6.20
CA ARG A 112 16.24 -2.15 7.47
C ARG A 112 15.38 -0.92 7.21
N THR A 113 14.13 -0.96 7.62
CA THR A 113 13.13 0.10 7.48
C THR A 113 12.54 0.47 8.84
N ARG A 114 11.77 1.55 8.89
CA ARG A 114 11.02 1.99 10.07
C ARG A 114 9.61 1.42 10.15
N GLU A 115 9.00 1.21 8.99
CA GLU A 115 7.55 1.00 8.84
C GLU A 115 7.25 -0.09 7.80
N PRO A 116 6.00 -0.59 7.73
CA PRO A 116 5.55 -1.44 6.63
C PRO A 116 5.76 -0.79 5.25
N SER A 117 5.62 -1.58 4.20
CA SER A 117 5.88 -1.13 2.84
C SER A 117 4.59 -1.00 2.03
N PRO A 118 4.24 0.17 1.49
CA PRO A 118 3.09 0.31 0.60
C PRO A 118 3.15 -0.60 -0.62
N MET A 119 1.99 -0.95 -1.17
CA MET A 119 1.85 -1.84 -2.31
C MET A 119 0.89 -1.34 -3.38
N ALA A 120 1.16 -1.76 -4.61
CA ALA A 120 0.24 -1.68 -5.74
C ALA A 120 0.28 -3.00 -6.53
N ALA A 121 -0.69 -3.22 -7.41
CA ALA A 121 -0.72 -4.42 -8.23
C ALA A 121 -1.34 -4.16 -9.61
N PHE A 122 -0.84 -4.88 -10.61
CA PHE A 122 -1.42 -4.95 -11.94
C PHE A 122 -2.38 -6.14 -12.05
N SER A 123 -3.42 -6.00 -12.88
CA SER A 123 -4.39 -7.07 -13.12
C SER A 123 -3.76 -8.31 -13.76
N SER A 124 -2.59 -8.15 -14.40
CA SER A 124 -1.80 -9.21 -15.03
C SER A 124 -1.00 -10.08 -14.06
N GLY A 125 -0.91 -9.73 -12.77
CA GLY A 125 -0.17 -10.54 -11.79
C GLY A 125 1.01 -9.86 -11.11
N GLN A 126 1.50 -8.73 -11.64
CA GLN A 126 2.62 -8.04 -11.01
C GLN A 126 2.18 -7.35 -9.72
N ILE A 127 2.97 -7.50 -8.68
CA ILE A 127 2.80 -6.84 -7.39
C ILE A 127 4.04 -6.00 -7.13
N TRP A 128 3.82 -4.77 -6.69
CA TRP A 128 4.86 -3.79 -6.47
C TRP A 128 4.85 -3.41 -5.00
N VAL A 129 5.98 -3.60 -4.33
CA VAL A 129 6.18 -3.21 -2.94
C VAL A 129 7.16 -2.04 -2.93
N SER A 130 6.70 -0.86 -2.52
CA SER A 130 7.61 0.26 -2.30
C SER A 130 8.34 0.03 -0.99
N ALA A 131 9.67 0.01 -0.98
CA ALA A 131 10.58 -0.14 0.16
C ALA A 131 11.43 1.14 0.35
N ASN A 132 11.94 1.40 1.55
CA ASN A 132 12.87 2.52 1.83
C ASN A 132 13.95 2.11 2.83
N PRO A 133 14.78 1.11 2.49
CA PRO A 133 15.81 0.64 3.38
C PRO A 133 16.85 1.71 3.69
N SER A 134 17.32 1.69 4.94
CA SER A 134 18.46 2.44 5.44
C SER A 134 19.73 2.12 4.64
N LEU A 135 20.49 3.16 4.30
CA LEU A 135 21.85 3.04 3.74
C LEU A 135 22.92 2.88 4.83
N SER A 136 22.60 3.19 6.09
CA SER A 136 23.55 3.04 7.20
C SER A 136 23.86 1.55 7.46
N PRO A 137 25.14 1.15 7.47
CA PRO A 137 25.54 -0.23 7.67
C PRO A 137 25.33 -0.66 9.13
N GLU A 138 24.80 -1.87 9.32
CA GLU A 138 24.64 -2.72 10.52
C GLU A 138 24.16 -2.09 11.85
N LYS A 139 24.63 -0.92 12.26
CA LYS A 139 24.14 -0.19 13.44
C LYS A 139 23.11 0.85 13.03
N ALA A 140 21.94 0.82 13.68
CA ALA A 140 21.05 1.97 13.62
C ALA A 140 21.77 3.12 14.30
N GLU A 141 21.96 4.20 13.57
CA GLU A 141 22.18 5.48 14.20
C GLU A 141 20.90 5.80 15.00
N PRO A 142 20.99 6.16 16.29
CA PRO A 142 19.82 6.39 17.14
C PRO A 142 18.84 7.45 16.59
N GLY A 143 19.32 8.31 15.69
CA GLY A 143 18.55 9.39 15.05
C GLY A 143 18.07 9.08 13.63
N GLY A 144 18.21 7.85 13.12
CA GLY A 144 17.87 7.53 11.74
C GLY A 144 19.03 7.84 10.80
N GLY A 145 18.77 7.96 9.50
CA GLY A 145 19.80 8.27 8.53
C GLY A 145 19.35 8.15 7.08
N PRO A 146 20.30 8.30 6.14
CA PRO A 146 20.03 8.20 4.72
C PRO A 146 19.36 6.87 4.38
N ALA A 147 18.35 6.94 3.51
CA ALA A 147 17.63 5.79 3.00
C ALA A 147 17.63 5.81 1.47
N ARG A 148 17.26 4.70 0.86
CA ARG A 148 17.15 4.59 -0.59
C ARG A 148 15.78 4.01 -0.93
N PRO A 149 14.88 4.78 -1.53
CA PRO A 149 13.61 4.23 -1.97
C PRO A 149 13.83 3.25 -3.13
N GLU A 150 13.08 2.16 -3.11
CA GLU A 150 13.13 1.12 -4.13
C GLU A 150 11.73 0.52 -4.32
N LEU A 151 11.47 -0.05 -5.49
CA LEU A 151 10.27 -0.83 -5.79
C LEU A 151 10.69 -2.28 -5.98
N VAL A 152 10.12 -3.18 -5.19
CA VAL A 152 10.37 -4.62 -5.31
C VAL A 152 9.20 -5.25 -6.03
N GLU A 153 9.49 -5.88 -7.16
CA GLU A 153 8.50 -6.53 -8.01
C GLU A 153 8.35 -8.00 -7.60
N PHE A 154 7.12 -8.48 -7.55
CA PHE A 154 6.76 -9.88 -7.36
C PHE A 154 5.79 -10.31 -8.46
N ASP A 155 5.92 -11.56 -8.90
CA ASP A 155 4.83 -12.24 -9.60
C ASP A 155 3.85 -12.81 -8.58
N ALA A 156 2.54 -12.58 -8.72
CA ALA A 156 1.54 -13.05 -7.76
C ALA A 156 1.56 -14.57 -7.51
N ASN A 157 2.04 -15.37 -8.47
CA ASN A 157 2.20 -16.82 -8.35
C ASN A 157 3.62 -17.27 -7.93
N GLY A 158 4.59 -16.35 -7.89
CA GLY A 158 5.96 -16.62 -7.48
C GLY A 158 6.14 -16.85 -5.97
N GLY A 159 7.34 -17.22 -5.54
CA GLY A 159 7.69 -17.34 -4.12
C GLY A 159 8.50 -16.16 -3.57
N GLY A 160 9.15 -15.40 -4.44
CA GLY A 160 10.09 -14.35 -4.07
C GLY A 160 10.10 -13.19 -5.08
N PRO A 161 10.99 -12.21 -4.86
CA PRO A 161 11.09 -11.03 -5.71
C PRO A 161 11.58 -11.43 -7.11
N VAL A 162 10.99 -10.80 -8.12
CA VAL A 162 11.38 -10.89 -9.53
C VAL A 162 12.50 -9.90 -9.82
N ALA A 163 12.34 -8.66 -9.36
CA ALA A 163 13.30 -7.58 -9.57
C ALA A 163 13.21 -6.51 -8.47
N THR A 164 14.24 -5.68 -8.42
CA THR A 164 14.26 -4.46 -7.60
C THR A 164 14.61 -3.28 -8.48
N TRP A 165 13.78 -2.26 -8.42
CA TRP A 165 13.86 -1.06 -9.23
C TRP A 165 14.17 0.13 -8.35
N PHE A 166 15.04 1.01 -8.84
CA PHE A 166 15.43 2.23 -8.14
C PHE A 166 14.85 3.40 -8.93
N PRO A 167 13.80 4.07 -8.41
CA PRO A 167 13.24 5.21 -9.12
C PRO A 167 14.31 6.30 -9.29
N GLU A 168 14.23 7.04 -10.38
CA GLU A 168 15.12 8.16 -10.68
C GLU A 168 14.35 9.46 -10.57
N TRP A 169 14.91 10.43 -9.86
CA TRP A 169 14.33 11.76 -9.69
C TRP A 169 15.26 12.80 -10.31
N GLN A 170 14.68 13.75 -11.05
CA GLN A 170 15.44 14.80 -11.74
C GLN A 170 16.33 15.62 -10.79
N GLU A 171 15.87 15.87 -9.56
CA GLU A 171 16.57 16.71 -8.59
C GLU A 171 17.40 15.91 -7.57
N ALA A 172 17.48 14.58 -7.71
CA ALA A 172 18.19 13.69 -6.78
C ALA A 172 17.98 14.05 -5.28
N PRO A 173 16.72 14.10 -4.81
CA PRO A 173 16.42 14.50 -3.45
C PRO A 173 17.07 13.54 -2.44
N ALA A 174 17.45 14.08 -1.29
CA ALA A 174 17.93 13.26 -0.18
C ALA A 174 16.74 12.51 0.46
N PHE A 175 16.91 11.21 0.67
CA PHE A 175 15.92 10.38 1.36
C PHE A 175 16.44 9.94 2.72
N SER A 176 15.53 9.78 3.66
CA SER A 176 15.79 9.31 5.02
C SER A 176 14.67 8.38 5.51
N GLU A 177 14.78 7.89 6.73
CA GLU A 177 13.74 7.11 7.41
C GLU A 177 12.39 7.83 7.58
N HIS A 178 12.37 9.16 7.40
CA HIS A 178 11.15 9.98 7.40
C HIS A 178 10.70 10.40 6.00
N SER A 179 11.28 9.80 4.96
CA SER A 179 10.77 9.92 3.60
C SER A 179 9.59 8.98 3.39
N TYR A 180 8.40 9.49 3.72
CA TYR A 180 7.15 8.79 3.46
C TYR A 180 6.94 8.60 1.97
N ARG A 181 6.45 7.42 1.63
CA ARG A 181 6.24 7.02 0.24
C ARG A 181 4.89 6.37 0.09
N SER A 182 4.36 6.49 -1.11
CA SER A 182 3.17 5.82 -1.57
C SER A 182 3.48 5.23 -2.94
N VAL A 183 2.80 4.16 -3.27
CA VAL A 183 2.76 3.62 -4.63
C VAL A 183 1.30 3.41 -4.98
N ALA A 184 0.94 3.79 -6.20
CA ALA A 184 -0.36 3.55 -6.77
C ALA A 184 -0.15 2.83 -8.11
N ALA A 185 -1.24 2.33 -8.69
CA ALA A 185 -1.20 1.80 -10.04
C ALA A 185 -2.53 2.05 -10.74
N ASP A 186 -2.46 2.33 -12.04
CA ASP A 186 -3.53 1.88 -12.94
C ASP A 186 -3.28 0.40 -13.22
N GLY A 187 -3.95 -0.45 -12.45
CA GLY A 187 -3.74 -1.89 -12.53
C GLY A 187 -4.14 -2.48 -13.88
N GLY A 188 -5.07 -1.86 -14.62
CA GLY A 188 -5.53 -2.34 -15.92
C GLY A 188 -4.59 -1.94 -17.05
N ALA A 189 -4.04 -0.71 -16.99
CA ALA A 189 -3.05 -0.22 -17.95
C ALA A 189 -1.64 -0.75 -17.69
N GLY A 190 -1.34 -1.20 -16.46
CA GLY A 190 0.00 -1.63 -16.07
C GLY A 190 0.95 -0.45 -15.82
N GLU A 191 0.42 0.64 -15.26
CA GLU A 191 1.17 1.88 -14.98
C GLU A 191 1.27 2.11 -13.47
N LEU A 192 2.42 2.60 -13.00
CA LEU A 192 2.69 3.02 -11.62
C LEU A 192 2.68 4.54 -11.46
#